data_AF-A0A166MDN8-F1
#
_entry.id   AF-A0A166MDN8-F1
#
_cell.length_a   1.000
_cell.length_b   1.000
_cell.length_c   1.000
_cell.angle_alpha   90.00
_cell.angle_beta   90.00
_cell.angle_gamma   90.00
#
_symmetry.space_group_name_H-M   'P 1'
#
loop_
_entity.id
_entity.type
_entity.pdbx_description
1 polymer ?
#
loop_
_entity_poly.entity_id
_entity_poly.type
_entity_poly.pdbx_seq_one_letter_code
_entity_poly.pdbx_strand_id
1 'polypeptide(L)'
;MPQPPTSCMSLLLFFISLSQLLINIDQTGVYLVPGNNFTYNDRDVRQVNHTLMDEKCAYTLVVASSCTGYILPFRQVWSGATVKSCPTGNSNGTAEALDRGFHFTFTKSPKKTSHFSIFKTMIEWMEHVYIPYINQIIRDDELPEDQKSIIFIDCYPVHMGRTFGTTAARTIPMSLLYLCTCKL
;
A
#
# COMPACT_ATOMS: atom_id res chain seq x y z
N MET A 1 35.42 24.44 -30.61
CA MET A 1 35.51 23.38 -29.58
C MET A 1 34.37 22.40 -29.83
N PRO A 2 34.62 21.09 -29.95
CA PRO A 2 33.54 20.12 -30.10
C PRO A 2 32.81 19.96 -28.76
N GLN A 3 31.48 20.00 -28.80
CA GLN A 3 30.62 19.70 -27.64
C GLN A 3 30.79 18.21 -27.26
N PRO A 4 30.83 17.87 -25.95
CA PRO A 4 30.94 16.49 -25.53
C PRO A 4 29.67 15.69 -25.91
N PRO A 5 29.79 14.38 -26.20
CA PRO A 5 28.67 13.57 -26.66
C PRO A 5 27.60 13.41 -25.56
N THR A 6 26.38 13.84 -25.88
CA THR A 6 25.17 13.82 -25.04
C THR A 6 24.64 12.43 -24.68
N SER A 7 25.24 11.34 -25.20
CA SER A 7 24.69 9.98 -25.06
C SER A 7 24.83 9.38 -23.66
N CYS A 8 25.88 9.72 -22.92
CA CYS A 8 26.13 9.10 -21.60
C CYS A 8 25.20 9.66 -20.51
N MET A 9 24.91 10.98 -20.51
CA MET A 9 23.91 11.55 -19.61
C MET A 9 22.49 11.09 -19.93
N SER A 10 22.14 10.92 -21.21
CA SER A 10 20.83 10.42 -21.62
C SER A 10 20.58 8.98 -21.12
N LEU A 11 21.58 8.10 -21.20
CA LEU A 11 21.52 6.76 -20.64
C LEU A 11 21.42 6.77 -19.12
N LEU A 12 22.23 7.59 -18.43
CA LEU A 12 22.22 7.66 -16.97
C LEU A 12 20.88 8.20 -16.43
N LEU A 13 20.34 9.26 -17.06
CA LEU A 13 19.01 9.80 -16.74
C LEU A 13 17.92 8.77 -17.00
N PHE A 14 17.98 8.02 -18.10
CA PHE A 14 17.05 6.94 -18.39
C PHE A 14 17.06 5.84 -17.31
N PHE A 15 18.24 5.45 -16.82
CA PHE A 15 18.35 4.48 -15.72
C PHE A 15 17.84 5.03 -14.39
N ILE A 16 18.11 6.29 -14.07
CA ILE A 16 17.64 6.94 -12.84
C ILE A 16 16.12 7.06 -12.85
N SER A 17 15.53 7.59 -13.92
CA SER A 17 14.08 7.74 -14.05
C SER A 17 13.36 6.39 -14.04
N LEU A 18 13.96 5.34 -14.60
CA LEU A 18 13.41 3.99 -14.51
C LEU A 18 13.40 3.45 -13.07
N SER A 19 14.42 3.77 -12.26
CA SER A 19 14.50 3.28 -10.88
C SER A 19 13.39 3.85 -9.97
N GLN A 20 12.91 5.07 -10.25
CA GLN A 20 11.78 5.67 -9.54
C GLN A 20 10.44 5.03 -9.91
N LEU A 21 10.35 4.48 -11.13
CA LEU A 21 9.15 3.84 -11.69
C LEU A 21 9.13 2.32 -11.49
N LEU A 22 10.10 1.78 -10.76
CA LEU A 22 10.21 0.37 -10.38
C LEU A 22 9.77 0.21 -8.92
N ILE A 23 8.55 -0.25 -8.72
CA ILE A 23 7.89 -0.27 -7.40
C ILE A 23 7.74 -1.71 -6.91
N ASN A 24 8.23 -1.99 -5.72
CA ASN A 24 7.92 -3.22 -5.00
C ASN A 24 6.82 -2.96 -3.99
N ILE A 25 5.81 -3.84 -3.93
CA ILE A 25 4.70 -3.75 -2.98
C ILE A 25 4.56 -5.07 -2.23
N ASP A 26 4.30 -4.96 -0.93
CA ASP A 26 3.98 -6.10 -0.08
C ASP A 26 2.86 -5.74 0.92
N GLN A 27 2.28 -6.76 1.55
CA GLN A 27 1.20 -6.63 2.53
C GLN A 27 1.54 -7.39 3.80
N THR A 28 1.40 -6.71 4.94
CA THR A 28 1.64 -7.31 6.25
C THR A 28 0.46 -7.08 7.20
N GLY A 29 0.13 -8.10 8.00
CA GLY A 29 -0.87 -7.99 9.04
C GLY A 29 -0.28 -7.35 10.29
N VAL A 30 -0.88 -6.26 10.77
CA VAL A 30 -0.48 -5.56 11.99
C VAL A 30 -1.52 -5.82 13.07
N TYR A 31 -1.06 -6.33 14.22
CA TYR A 31 -1.89 -6.53 15.39
C TYR A 31 -1.77 -5.33 16.32
N LEU A 32 -2.91 -4.79 16.73
CA LEU A 32 -2.97 -3.72 17.72
C LEU A 32 -3.18 -4.34 19.08
N VAL A 33 -2.14 -4.27 19.91
CA VAL A 33 -2.17 -4.73 21.30
C VAL A 33 -2.16 -3.49 22.21
N PRO A 34 -3.17 -3.26 23.05
CA PRO A 34 -3.13 -2.18 24.01
C PRO A 34 -2.00 -2.46 25.00
N GLY A 35 -1.06 -1.52 25.10
CA GLY A 35 0.04 -1.59 26.06
C GLY A 35 -0.34 -1.10 27.47
N ASN A 36 -1.63 -1.09 27.82
CA ASN A 36 -2.09 -0.61 29.12
C ASN A 36 -2.17 -1.76 30.14
N ASN A 37 -1.86 -1.43 31.41
CA ASN A 37 -1.96 -2.38 32.53
C ASN A 37 -3.36 -2.35 33.17
N PHE A 38 -4.38 -1.93 32.42
CA PHE A 38 -5.74 -1.79 32.91
C PHE A 38 -6.65 -2.78 32.19
N THR A 39 -7.50 -3.46 32.96
CA THR A 39 -8.51 -4.39 32.47
C THR A 39 -9.87 -3.99 33.04
N TYR A 40 -10.94 -4.33 32.33
CA TYR A 40 -12.33 -4.16 32.80
C TYR A 40 -12.82 -5.35 33.64
N ASN A 41 -11.90 -6.13 34.21
CA ASN A 41 -12.25 -7.27 35.05
C ASN A 41 -12.62 -6.82 36.47
N ASP A 42 -13.29 -7.70 37.22
CA ASP A 42 -13.60 -7.45 38.63
C ASP A 42 -12.32 -7.21 39.45
N ARG A 43 -12.43 -6.37 40.50
CA ARG A 43 -11.30 -6.09 41.40
C ARG A 43 -10.82 -7.39 42.07
N ASP A 44 -9.51 -7.47 42.32
CA ASP A 44 -8.81 -8.59 42.97
C ASP A 44 -8.74 -9.92 42.18
N VAL A 45 -9.14 -9.92 40.90
CA VAL A 45 -8.95 -11.10 40.03
C VAL A 45 -7.46 -11.25 39.67
N ARG A 46 -6.86 -12.37 40.10
CA ARG A 46 -5.44 -12.70 39.83
C ARG A 46 -5.18 -13.24 38.42
N GLN A 47 -6.21 -13.77 37.76
CA GLN A 47 -6.13 -14.29 36.40
C GLN A 47 -7.09 -13.51 35.51
N VAL A 48 -6.55 -12.52 34.82
CA VAL A 48 -7.30 -11.68 33.90
C VAL A 48 -7.18 -12.28 32.51
N ASN A 49 -8.31 -12.60 31.87
CA ASN A 49 -8.29 -12.88 30.44
C ASN A 49 -7.80 -11.63 29.72
N HIS A 50 -6.68 -11.73 29.02
CA HIS A 50 -6.14 -10.62 28.26
C HIS A 50 -7.19 -10.18 27.24
N THR A 51 -7.66 -8.95 27.38
CA THR A 51 -8.48 -8.27 26.36
C THR A 51 -7.72 -8.40 25.03
N LEU A 52 -8.37 -8.93 23.99
CA LEU A 52 -7.88 -9.31 22.63
C LEU A 52 -7.67 -10.80 22.31
N MET A 53 -7.82 -11.75 23.25
CA MET A 53 -7.76 -13.17 22.84
C MET A 53 -8.88 -13.53 21.84
N ASP A 54 -10.08 -12.97 22.04
CA ASP A 54 -11.25 -13.27 21.19
C ASP A 54 -11.48 -12.23 20.07
N GLU A 55 -11.16 -10.95 20.31
CA GLU A 55 -11.29 -9.87 19.33
C GLU A 55 -9.92 -9.38 18.86
N LYS A 56 -9.43 -9.97 17.76
CA LYS A 56 -8.19 -9.53 17.12
C LYS A 56 -8.39 -8.17 16.45
N CYS A 57 -8.03 -7.10 17.14
CA CYS A 57 -7.90 -5.77 16.53
C CYS A 57 -6.65 -5.78 15.64
N ALA A 58 -6.86 -5.85 14.34
CA ALA A 58 -5.78 -5.95 13.35
C ALA A 58 -6.19 -5.28 12.04
N TYR A 59 -5.18 -4.82 11.30
CA TYR A 59 -5.33 -4.27 9.97
C TYR A 59 -4.23 -4.80 9.06
N THR A 60 -4.46 -4.80 7.74
CA THR A 60 -3.41 -5.08 6.76
C THR A 60 -2.78 -3.76 6.38
N LEU A 61 -1.48 -3.62 6.61
CA LEU A 61 -0.66 -2.54 6.10
C LEU A 61 -0.16 -2.92 4.71
N VAL A 62 -0.37 -2.04 3.75
CA VAL A 62 0.21 -2.15 2.41
C VAL A 62 1.38 -1.19 2.33
N VAL A 63 2.54 -1.75 2.04
CA VAL A 63 3.81 -1.05 1.96
C VAL A 63 4.31 -1.13 0.54
N ALA A 64 4.72 0.00 -0.02
CA ALA A 64 5.35 0.04 -1.33
C ALA A 64 6.58 0.93 -1.29
N SER A 65 7.59 0.55 -2.05
CA SER A 65 8.83 1.31 -2.18
C SER A 65 9.35 1.31 -3.62
N SER A 66 9.93 2.41 -4.05
CA SER A 66 10.69 2.48 -5.30
C SER A 66 12.09 1.89 -5.12
N CYS A 67 12.79 1.64 -6.23
CA CYS A 67 14.20 1.24 -6.19
C CYS A 67 15.16 2.37 -5.78
N THR A 68 14.70 3.62 -5.75
CA THR A 68 15.46 4.73 -5.14
C THR A 68 15.37 4.76 -3.62
N GLY A 69 14.59 3.87 -3.01
CA GLY A 69 14.36 3.82 -1.57
C GLY A 69 13.25 4.76 -1.08
N TYR A 70 12.51 5.39 -2.00
CA TYR A 70 11.34 6.19 -1.63
C TYR A 70 10.21 5.26 -1.19
N ILE A 71 9.63 5.53 -0.01
CA ILE A 71 8.49 4.77 0.51
C ILE A 71 7.22 5.51 0.13
N LEU A 72 6.34 4.83 -0.61
CA LEU A 72 5.05 5.39 -0.99
C LEU A 72 4.13 5.48 0.25
N PRO A 73 3.17 6.42 0.26
CA PRO A 73 2.21 6.56 1.34
C PRO A 73 1.53 5.23 1.71
N PHE A 74 1.42 4.96 3.01
CA PHE A 74 0.87 3.69 3.47
C PHE A 74 -0.64 3.60 3.22
N ARG A 75 -1.11 2.40 2.85
CA ARG A 75 -2.53 2.04 2.96
C ARG A 75 -2.76 1.12 4.16
N GLN A 76 -3.80 1.39 4.92
CA GLN A 76 -4.30 0.48 5.95
C GLN A 76 -5.67 -0.05 5.56
N VAL A 77 -5.83 -1.37 5.58
CA VAL A 77 -7.10 -2.07 5.34
C VAL A 77 -7.62 -2.63 6.66
N TRP A 78 -8.74 -2.11 7.11
CA TRP A 78 -9.38 -2.48 8.37
C TRP A 78 -10.51 -3.49 8.11
N SER A 79 -10.74 -4.41 9.05
CA SER A 79 -11.92 -5.28 8.99
C SER A 79 -13.18 -4.47 9.30
N GLY A 80 -14.21 -4.55 8.47
CA GLY A 80 -15.47 -3.88 8.77
C GLY A 80 -16.36 -3.61 7.56
N ALA A 81 -17.37 -2.77 7.73
CA ALA A 81 -18.37 -2.52 6.68
C ALA A 81 -18.55 -1.04 6.33
N THR A 82 -18.00 -0.13 7.14
CA THR A 82 -18.17 1.31 6.96
C THR A 82 -16.89 2.05 7.33
N VAL A 83 -16.82 3.34 7.01
CA VAL A 83 -15.71 4.22 7.41
C VAL A 83 -15.48 4.26 8.93
N LYS A 84 -16.50 3.97 9.73
CA LYS A 84 -16.39 3.89 11.20
C LYS A 84 -15.52 2.72 11.68
N SER A 85 -15.16 1.80 10.78
CA SER A 85 -14.22 0.71 11.05
C SER A 85 -12.76 1.13 10.89
N CYS A 86 -12.50 2.28 10.27
CA CYS A 86 -11.19 2.89 10.18
C CYS A 86 -10.89 3.75 11.43
N PRO A 87 -9.63 4.15 11.66
CA PRO A 87 -9.28 5.12 12.69
C PRO A 87 -10.09 6.40 12.57
N THR A 88 -10.44 6.99 13.71
CA THR A 88 -11.22 8.23 13.73
C THR A 88 -10.45 9.39 13.11
N GLY A 89 -11.14 10.24 12.35
CA GLY A 89 -10.56 11.43 11.72
C GLY A 89 -9.94 12.44 12.70
N ASN A 90 -10.34 12.42 13.98
CA ASN A 90 -9.96 13.41 14.99
C ASN A 90 -8.79 12.98 15.88
N SER A 91 -8.14 11.84 15.62
CA SER A 91 -6.95 11.47 16.40
C SER A 91 -5.73 12.32 16.01
N ASN A 92 -4.82 12.50 16.97
CA ASN A 92 -3.56 13.21 16.75
C ASN A 92 -2.79 12.55 15.58
N GLY A 93 -2.28 13.38 14.66
CA GLY A 93 -1.53 12.93 13.49
C GLY A 93 -2.38 12.47 12.30
N THR A 94 -3.71 12.34 12.43
CA THR A 94 -4.56 11.92 11.30
C THR A 94 -4.53 12.93 10.15
N ALA A 95 -4.63 14.22 10.46
CA ALA A 95 -4.58 15.27 9.44
C ALA A 95 -3.24 15.27 8.68
N GLU A 96 -2.13 15.12 9.39
CA GLU A 96 -0.80 14.99 8.77
C GLU A 96 -0.70 13.73 7.90
N ALA A 97 -1.16 12.59 8.40
CA ALA A 97 -1.13 11.35 7.62
C ALA A 97 -1.92 11.48 6.30
N LEU A 98 -3.11 12.08 6.35
CA LEU A 98 -3.93 12.32 5.15
C LEU A 98 -3.27 13.31 4.18
N ASP A 99 -2.65 14.38 4.69
CA ASP A 99 -1.89 15.35 3.89
C ASP A 99 -0.70 14.68 3.17
N ARG A 100 -0.04 13.73 3.84
CA ARG A 100 1.02 12.89 3.28
C ARG A 100 0.51 11.80 2.31
N GLY A 101 -0.80 11.74 2.05
CA GLY A 101 -1.41 10.79 1.13
C GLY A 101 -1.67 9.40 1.71
N PHE A 102 -1.64 9.23 3.04
CA PHE A 102 -1.97 7.93 3.64
C PHE A 102 -3.43 7.61 3.37
N HIS A 103 -3.70 6.34 3.08
CA HIS A 103 -5.04 5.89 2.72
C HIS A 103 -5.59 4.89 3.73
N PHE A 104 -6.69 5.24 4.39
CA PHE A 104 -7.39 4.36 5.32
C PHE A 104 -8.66 3.82 4.67
N THR A 105 -8.75 2.51 4.50
CA THR A 105 -9.92 1.85 3.92
C THR A 105 -10.33 0.65 4.76
N PHE A 106 -11.48 0.06 4.43
CA PHE A 106 -12.01 -1.11 5.08
C PHE A 106 -12.42 -2.17 4.05
N THR A 107 -12.36 -3.42 4.48
CA THR A 107 -12.78 -4.57 3.69
C THR A 107 -14.01 -5.23 4.31
N LYS A 108 -15.09 -5.32 3.52
CA LYS A 108 -16.31 -6.02 3.90
C LYS A 108 -16.20 -7.49 3.47
N SER A 109 -15.58 -8.30 4.34
CA SER A 109 -15.45 -9.73 4.14
C SER A 109 -16.60 -10.50 4.83
N PRO A 110 -17.01 -11.67 4.31
CA PRO A 110 -17.91 -12.59 5.03
C PRO A 110 -17.39 -12.97 6.42
N LYS A 111 -16.06 -13.07 6.56
CA LYS A 111 -15.41 -13.25 7.86
C LYS A 111 -15.22 -11.88 8.50
N LYS A 112 -16.00 -11.58 9.55
CA LYS A 112 -16.04 -10.27 10.22
C LYS A 112 -14.67 -9.74 10.68
N THR A 113 -13.73 -10.63 11.02
CA THR A 113 -12.37 -10.29 11.48
C THR A 113 -11.34 -10.21 10.36
N SER A 114 -11.74 -10.51 9.12
CA SER A 114 -10.82 -10.45 7.97
C SER A 114 -10.56 -9.00 7.59
N HIS A 115 -9.30 -8.63 7.62
CA HIS A 115 -8.76 -7.33 7.21
C HIS A 115 -7.90 -7.45 5.95
N PHE A 116 -7.88 -8.63 5.31
CA PHE A 116 -7.12 -8.87 4.09
C PHE A 116 -7.62 -8.03 2.91
N SER A 117 -6.66 -7.59 2.09
CA SER A 117 -6.94 -6.85 0.88
C SER A 117 -7.82 -7.66 -0.07
N ILE A 118 -8.85 -7.00 -0.59
CA ILE A 118 -9.71 -7.47 -1.67
C ILE A 118 -9.47 -6.64 -2.92
N PHE A 119 -10.07 -7.07 -4.03
CA PHE A 119 -9.95 -6.38 -5.30
C PHE A 119 -10.26 -4.87 -5.20
N LYS A 120 -11.37 -4.50 -4.55
CA LYS A 120 -11.76 -3.10 -4.28
C LYS A 120 -10.63 -2.32 -3.62
N THR A 121 -10.09 -2.82 -2.51
CA THR A 121 -9.05 -2.11 -1.75
C THR A 121 -7.76 -1.98 -2.55
N MET A 122 -7.45 -2.95 -3.42
CA MET A 122 -6.30 -2.86 -4.32
C MET A 122 -6.44 -1.80 -5.38
N ILE A 123 -7.63 -1.65 -5.96
CA ILE A 123 -7.94 -0.54 -6.88
C ILE A 123 -7.84 0.81 -6.17
N GLU A 124 -8.39 0.92 -4.95
CA GLU A 124 -8.28 2.17 -4.17
C GLU A 124 -6.82 2.58 -3.91
N TRP A 125 -5.90 1.63 -3.68
CA TRP A 125 -4.47 1.97 -3.58
C TRP A 125 -3.85 2.38 -4.90
N MET A 126 -4.25 1.74 -6.00
CA MET A 126 -3.79 2.16 -7.31
C MET A 126 -4.19 3.62 -7.55
N GLU A 127 -5.44 3.95 -7.31
CA GLU A 127 -6.02 5.29 -7.55
C GLU A 127 -5.49 6.36 -6.60
N HIS A 128 -5.34 6.05 -5.31
CA HIS A 128 -5.03 7.05 -4.30
C HIS A 128 -3.55 7.13 -3.91
N VAL A 129 -2.75 6.11 -4.21
CA VAL A 129 -1.32 6.06 -3.81
C VAL A 129 -0.42 5.89 -5.02
N TYR A 130 -0.65 4.85 -5.82
CA TYR A 130 0.26 4.50 -6.91
C TYR A 130 0.21 5.49 -8.08
N ILE A 131 -0.97 5.76 -8.64
CA ILE A 131 -1.14 6.67 -9.78
C ILE A 131 -0.62 8.08 -9.45
N PRO A 132 -0.97 8.69 -8.30
CA PRO A 132 -0.45 10.01 -7.95
C PRO A 132 1.07 10.06 -7.91
N TYR A 133 1.70 9.03 -7.33
CA TYR A 133 3.16 8.91 -7.29
C TYR A 133 3.76 8.81 -8.69
N ILE A 134 3.27 7.92 -9.55
CA ILE A 134 3.79 7.76 -10.92
C ILE A 134 3.62 9.06 -11.73
N ASN A 135 2.44 9.68 -11.65
CA ASN A 135 2.17 10.93 -12.36
C ASN A 135 3.06 12.07 -11.84
N GLN A 136 3.42 12.07 -10.56
CA GLN A 136 4.38 13.02 -10.02
C GLN A 136 5.76 12.81 -10.63
N ILE A 137 6.28 11.58 -10.63
CA ILE A 137 7.58 11.27 -11.24
C ILE A 137 7.60 11.64 -12.73
N ILE A 138 6.56 11.32 -13.48
CA ILE A 138 6.47 11.67 -14.92
C ILE A 138 6.56 13.19 -15.13
N ARG A 139 5.90 13.98 -14.29
CA ARG A 139 5.96 15.46 -14.38
C ARG A 139 7.31 16.00 -13.92
N ASP A 140 7.82 15.53 -12.79
CA ASP A 140 9.03 16.06 -12.15
C ASP A 140 10.29 15.73 -12.96
N ASP A 141 10.34 14.55 -13.60
CA ASP A 141 11.45 14.10 -14.46
C ASP A 141 11.22 14.43 -15.96
N GLU A 142 10.14 15.15 -16.31
CA GLU A 142 9.77 15.51 -17.69
C GLU A 142 9.70 14.30 -18.65
N LEU A 143 9.15 13.18 -18.17
CA LEU A 143 9.04 11.93 -18.94
C LEU A 143 7.85 11.96 -19.90
N PRO A 144 7.83 11.09 -20.93
CA PRO A 144 6.68 10.94 -21.81
C PRO A 144 5.38 10.64 -21.06
N GLU A 145 4.25 11.18 -21.49
CA GLU A 145 2.95 10.96 -20.84
C GLU A 145 2.51 9.48 -20.85
N ASP A 146 3.00 8.71 -21.81
CA ASP A 146 2.77 7.26 -21.92
C ASP A 146 3.84 6.42 -21.20
N GLN A 147 4.72 7.06 -20.44
CA GLN A 147 5.79 6.41 -19.68
C GLN A 147 5.21 5.32 -18.77
N LYS A 148 5.76 4.12 -18.92
CA LYS A 148 5.34 2.96 -18.16
C LYS A 148 6.11 2.83 -16.86
N SER A 149 5.43 2.25 -15.88
CA SER A 149 5.98 1.84 -14.60
C SER A 149 5.85 0.33 -14.42
N ILE A 150 6.69 -0.23 -13.55
CA ILE A 150 6.73 -1.66 -13.24
C ILE A 150 6.40 -1.84 -11.76
N ILE A 151 5.39 -2.67 -11.48
CA ILE A 151 5.07 -3.11 -10.13
C ILE A 151 5.50 -4.56 -9.95
N PHE A 152 6.28 -4.81 -8.91
CA PHE A 152 6.56 -6.13 -8.37
C PHE A 152 5.60 -6.44 -7.23
N ILE A 153 4.82 -7.50 -7.40
CA ILE A 153 3.84 -7.97 -6.42
C ILE A 153 3.79 -9.51 -6.41
N ASP A 154 3.46 -10.09 -5.26
CA ASP A 154 3.35 -11.53 -5.10
C ASP A 154 2.13 -12.12 -5.86
N CYS A 155 2.23 -13.40 -6.20
CA CYS A 155 1.18 -14.14 -6.90
C CYS A 155 0.06 -14.60 -5.94
N TYR A 156 -0.68 -13.66 -5.35
CA TYR A 156 -1.86 -13.97 -4.55
C TYR A 156 -3.15 -13.92 -5.40
N PRO A 157 -4.22 -14.70 -5.11
CA PRO A 157 -5.44 -14.71 -5.91
C PRO A 157 -6.09 -13.34 -6.17
N VAL A 158 -5.95 -12.40 -5.22
CA VAL A 158 -6.46 -11.03 -5.38
C VAL A 158 -5.68 -10.22 -6.42
N HIS A 159 -4.41 -10.54 -6.62
CA HIS A 159 -3.51 -9.90 -7.60
C HIS A 159 -3.62 -10.57 -8.96
N MET A 160 -3.86 -11.88 -9.00
CA MET A 160 -3.97 -12.66 -10.25
C MET A 160 -5.39 -12.69 -10.85
N GLY A 161 -6.38 -12.13 -10.16
CA GLY A 161 -7.76 -12.11 -10.66
C GLY A 161 -7.86 -11.38 -12.00
N ARG A 162 -8.56 -11.97 -12.98
CA ARG A 162 -8.72 -11.38 -14.32
C ARG A 162 -9.23 -9.94 -14.27
N THR A 163 -10.15 -9.65 -13.34
CA THR A 163 -10.68 -8.31 -13.07
C THR A 163 -9.59 -7.30 -12.68
N PHE A 164 -8.59 -7.72 -11.91
CA PHE A 164 -7.47 -6.86 -11.50
C PHE A 164 -6.54 -6.53 -12.65
N GLY A 165 -6.11 -7.54 -13.40
CA GLY A 165 -5.31 -7.31 -14.61
C GLY A 165 -6.02 -6.40 -15.62
N THR A 166 -7.32 -6.61 -15.87
CA THR A 166 -8.07 -5.79 -16.83
C THR A 166 -8.30 -4.35 -16.37
N THR A 167 -8.57 -4.13 -15.09
CA THR A 167 -8.81 -2.78 -14.55
C THR A 167 -7.51 -2.00 -14.43
N ALA A 168 -6.42 -2.64 -13.97
CA ALA A 168 -5.10 -2.01 -13.91
C ALA A 168 -4.61 -1.60 -15.30
N ALA A 169 -4.73 -2.48 -16.30
CA ALA A 169 -4.30 -2.21 -17.67
C ALA A 169 -5.13 -1.14 -18.40
N ARG A 170 -6.38 -0.91 -17.99
CA ARG A 170 -7.25 0.15 -18.58
C ARG A 170 -7.01 1.54 -17.98
N THR A 171 -6.52 1.61 -16.75
CA THR A 171 -6.51 2.86 -15.97
C THR A 171 -5.13 3.51 -15.96
N ILE A 172 -4.07 2.74 -16.23
CA ILE A 172 -2.67 3.20 -16.12
C ILE A 172 -1.86 2.55 -17.25
N PRO A 173 -0.99 3.28 -17.97
CA PRO A 173 0.07 2.66 -18.76
C PRO A 173 1.09 2.01 -17.80
N MET A 174 0.77 0.83 -17.30
CA MET A 174 1.59 0.08 -16.34
C MET A 174 1.88 -1.31 -16.90
N SER A 175 3.11 -1.78 -16.69
CA SER A 175 3.49 -3.17 -16.88
C SER A 175 3.50 -3.85 -15.51
N LEU A 176 2.51 -4.70 -15.25
CA LEU A 176 2.49 -5.49 -14.02
C LEU A 176 3.44 -6.68 -14.15
N LEU A 177 4.45 -6.77 -13.29
CA LEU A 177 5.38 -7.89 -13.25
C LEU A 177 5.16 -8.69 -11.97
N TYR A 178 4.52 -9.85 -12.12
CA TYR A 178 4.31 -10.75 -10.99
C TYR A 178 5.62 -11.40 -10.57
N LEU A 179 5.99 -11.22 -9.30
CA LEU A 179 7.01 -12.05 -8.69
C LEU A 179 6.33 -13.33 -8.21
N CYS A 180 6.56 -14.42 -8.95
CA CYS A 180 6.23 -15.74 -8.47
C CYS A 180 7.23 -16.12 -7.39
N THR A 181 7.06 -15.58 -6.18
CA THR A 181 7.74 -16.13 -5.02
C THR A 181 7.05 -17.45 -4.72
N CYS A 182 7.66 -18.56 -5.12
CA CYS A 182 7.41 -19.81 -4.41
C CYS A 182 7.62 -19.49 -2.93
N LYS A 183 6.56 -19.59 -2.12
CA LYS A 183 6.75 -19.72 -0.67
C LYS A 183 7.66 -20.94 -0.48
N LEU A 184 8.93 -20.70 -0.20
CA LEU A 184 9.82 -21.70 0.39
C LEU A 184 9.33 -21.99 1.80
#